data_AF-A0A6B1ERC8-F1
#
_entry.id   AF-A0A6B1ERC8-F1
#
_cell.length_a   1.000
_cell.length_b   1.000
_cell.length_c   1.000
_cell.angle_alpha   90.00
_cell.angle_beta   90.00
_cell.angle_gamma   90.00
#
_symmetry.space_group_name_H-M   'P 1'
#
loop_
_entity.id
_entity.type
_entity.pdbx_description
1 polymer ?
#
loop_
_entity_poly.entity_id
_entity_poly.type
_entity_poly.pdbx_seq_one_letter_code
_entity_poly.pdbx_strand_id
1 'polypeptide(L)'
;MARHTWHYDNIASCWEPVLECLKKLEVLTQQINKAKKEQGTDSTEMLERFYTHHNELMAATRANWQHAPMPCDETILDTAFVEAVWLSLEHYPALVHHPKIENIDTAGSKIFTLFTPDAPAASDKREHLKTALQYAFNLDSEIVDSLTRQLAIRTSPLRHRHQIMQSLETRFNLVSDNPKLNADILQLFRSLYPDAPFEVGEVKLVKTSSALYFCLPTEPIENPQDPKRNEANNKSQHSKAHYEKFLRKIWEVEPFAHFPVFGTFNAKDLDLDFRQKISADTELPLDLVTSTLTRMIGVLPLAELDKYLIHDTWGHQWQESLLNFEEPYTALTLFKRPLSLTETASVLGEQTSFADTFIKTEAGTIALDPAKLQQFIDAELYERAIIAFTPILAEMQADVVEYKFLELYPEQEHLLPSSSLLKAFPSKLDLTLADLRNCFVHASEVFQNWVASELTQQQLHKEICKKLDIPNDAAKHKELWQVLSTAVELCKTQLHSFYQSEWSWKQTEEGHLKLNAFSSAALNFLRIHTAFIQTYKDLSEIETQWGFKDILVLAMGTFFERDPQQNIWQLDSFLTEAFLPRWQKLAAAVKRSN
;
A
#
# COMPACT_ATOMS: atom_id res chain seq x y z
N MET A 1 18.39 -16.68 24.31
CA MET A 1 17.92 -15.37 23.82
C MET A 1 16.52 -15.57 23.31
N ALA A 2 15.55 -14.84 23.87
CA ALA A 2 14.14 -14.98 23.50
C ALA A 2 13.95 -14.50 22.05
N ARG A 3 13.19 -15.27 21.26
CA ARG A 3 12.98 -15.06 19.83
C ARG A 3 11.98 -13.91 19.64
N HIS A 4 12.45 -12.67 19.72
CA HIS A 4 11.64 -11.46 19.60
C HIS A 4 11.25 -11.12 18.15
N THR A 5 10.74 -12.07 17.37
CA THR A 5 10.34 -11.77 15.99
C THR A 5 8.87 -11.39 15.90
N TRP A 6 7.95 -12.08 16.58
CA TRP A 6 6.53 -11.71 16.57
C TRP A 6 6.12 -11.23 17.98
N HIS A 7 5.70 -9.97 18.10
CA HIS A 7 5.54 -9.21 19.35
C HIS A 7 4.59 -9.79 20.43
N TYR A 8 4.05 -11.01 20.23
CA TYR A 8 2.93 -11.55 20.98
C TYR A 8 3.12 -13.01 21.42
N ASP A 9 4.29 -13.35 21.98
CA ASP A 9 4.49 -14.69 22.54
C ASP A 9 3.62 -14.99 23.79
N ASN A 10 2.93 -13.99 24.36
CA ASN A 10 2.13 -14.11 25.59
C ASN A 10 0.78 -13.37 25.54
N ILE A 11 -0.06 -13.62 24.52
CA ILE A 11 -1.40 -13.02 24.48
C ILE A 11 -2.25 -13.57 25.62
N ALA A 12 -2.94 -12.72 26.38
CA ALA A 12 -3.83 -13.20 27.44
C ALA A 12 -4.97 -14.07 26.86
N SER A 13 -5.33 -15.16 27.55
CA SER A 13 -6.43 -16.06 27.13
C SER A 13 -7.80 -15.39 26.97
N CYS A 14 -7.99 -14.20 27.55
CA CYS A 14 -9.19 -13.38 27.32
C CYS A 14 -9.38 -12.93 25.85
N TRP A 15 -8.35 -13.04 25.01
CA TRP A 15 -8.42 -12.77 23.57
C TRP A 15 -8.93 -13.94 22.72
N GLU A 16 -9.04 -15.16 23.27
CA GLU A 16 -9.52 -16.32 22.51
C GLU A 16 -10.94 -16.12 21.95
N PRO A 17 -11.92 -15.61 22.72
CA PRO A 17 -13.24 -15.28 22.17
C PRO A 17 -13.22 -14.24 21.05
N VAL A 18 -12.26 -13.29 21.10
CA VAL A 18 -12.09 -12.26 20.05
C VAL A 18 -11.59 -12.91 18.77
N LEU A 19 -10.59 -13.79 18.85
CA LEU A 19 -10.06 -14.54 17.71
C LEU A 19 -11.12 -15.43 17.06
N GLU A 20 -11.92 -16.14 17.87
CA GLU A 20 -13.05 -16.94 17.38
C GLU A 20 -14.10 -16.09 16.67
N CYS A 21 -14.40 -14.90 17.19
CA CYS A 21 -15.33 -13.97 16.56
C CYS A 21 -14.78 -13.39 15.25
N LEU A 22 -13.49 -13.02 15.21
CA LEU A 22 -12.82 -12.54 14.01
C LEU A 22 -12.80 -13.60 12.90
N LYS A 23 -12.50 -14.86 13.24
CA LYS A 23 -12.58 -16.00 12.31
C LYS A 23 -14.00 -16.18 11.76
N LYS A 24 -15.04 -16.04 12.59
CA LYS A 24 -16.44 -16.12 12.14
C LYS A 24 -16.81 -14.97 11.21
N LEU A 25 -16.35 -13.75 11.50
CA LEU A 25 -16.58 -12.58 10.64
C LEU A 25 -16.03 -12.82 9.22
N GLU A 26 -14.84 -13.38 9.11
CA GLU A 26 -14.23 -13.71 7.83
C GLU A 26 -15.02 -14.80 7.07
N VAL A 27 -15.44 -15.86 7.75
CA VAL A 27 -16.27 -16.92 7.15
C VAL A 27 -17.60 -16.36 6.63
N LEU A 28 -18.25 -15.49 7.41
CA LEU A 28 -19.47 -14.80 6.98
C LEU A 28 -19.23 -13.94 5.74
N THR A 29 -18.11 -13.21 5.68
CA THR A 29 -17.71 -12.42 4.51
C THR A 29 -17.62 -13.29 3.26
N GLN A 30 -16.94 -14.43 3.35
CA GLN A 30 -16.79 -15.38 2.23
C GLN A 30 -18.15 -15.93 1.77
N GLN A 31 -19.04 -16.27 2.71
CA GLN A 31 -20.39 -16.75 2.42
C GLN A 31 -21.24 -15.70 1.70
N ILE A 32 -21.22 -14.44 2.18
CA ILE A 32 -21.95 -13.33 1.56
C ILE A 32 -21.41 -13.06 0.16
N ASN A 33 -20.09 -13.01 -0.01
CA ASN A 33 -19.47 -12.77 -1.31
C ASN A 33 -19.76 -13.89 -2.31
N LYS A 34 -19.81 -15.14 -1.84
CA LYS A 34 -20.25 -16.28 -2.67
C LYS A 34 -21.72 -16.14 -3.07
N ALA A 35 -22.61 -15.83 -2.13
CA ALA A 35 -24.04 -15.65 -2.39
C ALA A 35 -24.32 -14.51 -3.37
N LYS A 36 -23.60 -13.38 -3.26
CA LYS A 36 -23.66 -12.26 -4.21
C LYS A 36 -23.28 -12.68 -5.63
N LYS A 37 -22.28 -13.55 -5.79
CA LYS A 37 -21.84 -14.07 -7.10
C LYS A 37 -22.85 -15.05 -7.71
N GLU A 38 -23.55 -15.82 -6.89
CA GLU A 38 -24.51 -16.84 -7.34
C GLU A 38 -25.89 -16.27 -7.76
N GLN A 39 -26.02 -14.94 -7.94
CA GLN A 39 -27.19 -14.20 -8.47
C GLN A 39 -28.56 -14.80 -8.09
N GLY A 40 -29.08 -14.47 -6.91
CA GLY A 40 -30.47 -14.82 -6.55
C GLY A 40 -30.75 -15.07 -5.08
N THR A 41 -29.74 -15.03 -4.20
CA THR A 41 -29.96 -15.18 -2.76
C THR A 41 -30.16 -13.80 -2.12
N ASP A 42 -31.32 -13.61 -1.47
CA ASP A 42 -31.50 -12.50 -0.53
C ASP A 42 -30.43 -12.61 0.57
N SER A 43 -29.53 -11.64 0.62
CA SER A 43 -28.40 -11.61 1.56
C SER A 43 -28.66 -10.71 2.75
N THR A 44 -29.87 -10.17 2.90
CA THR A 44 -30.22 -9.20 3.94
C THR A 44 -29.98 -9.76 5.35
N GLU A 45 -30.51 -10.95 5.64
CA GLU A 45 -30.31 -11.60 6.95
C GLU A 45 -28.83 -11.91 7.24
N MET A 46 -28.07 -12.34 6.22
CA MET A 46 -26.63 -12.60 6.38
C MET A 46 -25.86 -11.31 6.64
N LEU A 47 -26.26 -10.21 6.00
CA LEU A 47 -25.64 -8.90 6.17
C LEU A 47 -25.94 -8.30 7.57
N GLU A 48 -27.19 -8.43 8.06
CA GLU A 48 -27.54 -8.04 9.43
C GLU A 48 -26.74 -8.83 10.48
N ARG A 49 -26.61 -10.15 10.28
CA ARG A 49 -25.77 -11.01 11.12
C ARG A 49 -24.30 -10.59 11.05
N PHE A 50 -23.79 -10.25 9.87
CA PHE A 50 -22.42 -9.78 9.69
C PHE A 50 -22.15 -8.50 10.50
N TYR A 51 -23.00 -7.48 10.38
CA TYR A 51 -22.83 -6.24 11.17
C TYR A 51 -23.01 -6.44 12.67
N THR A 52 -23.89 -7.36 13.08
CA THR A 52 -24.03 -7.73 14.50
C THR A 52 -22.72 -8.32 15.04
N HIS A 53 -22.13 -9.28 14.31
CA HIS A 53 -20.84 -9.88 14.69
C HIS A 53 -19.70 -8.86 14.66
N HIS A 54 -19.66 -7.97 13.67
CA HIS A 54 -18.66 -6.90 13.60
C HIS A 54 -18.75 -5.98 14.84
N ASN A 55 -19.94 -5.53 15.20
CA ASN A 55 -20.12 -4.68 16.39
C ASN A 55 -19.75 -5.38 17.70
N GLU A 56 -20.12 -6.67 17.85
CA GLU A 56 -19.72 -7.49 19.00
C GLU A 56 -18.20 -7.66 19.07
N LEU A 57 -17.56 -7.92 17.93
CA LEU A 57 -16.11 -8.05 17.81
C LEU A 57 -15.39 -6.75 18.22
N MET A 58 -15.88 -5.61 17.75
CA MET A 58 -15.37 -4.29 18.10
C MET A 58 -15.51 -4.00 19.59
N ALA A 59 -16.66 -4.33 20.20
CA ALA A 59 -16.88 -4.17 21.63
C ALA A 59 -15.97 -5.08 22.46
N ALA A 60 -15.81 -6.34 22.06
CA ALA A 60 -14.94 -7.30 22.72
C ALA A 60 -13.45 -6.90 22.60
N THR A 61 -13.04 -6.39 21.44
CA THR A 61 -11.67 -5.87 21.23
C THR A 61 -11.39 -4.70 22.16
N ARG A 62 -12.31 -3.73 22.25
CA ARG A 62 -12.19 -2.60 23.20
C ARG A 62 -12.13 -3.04 24.66
N ALA A 63 -12.95 -4.02 25.04
CA ALA A 63 -12.98 -4.52 26.42
C ALA A 63 -11.66 -5.22 26.83
N ASN A 64 -10.97 -5.84 25.86
CA ASN A 64 -9.68 -6.50 26.08
C ASN A 64 -8.48 -5.59 25.79
N TRP A 65 -8.74 -4.36 25.35
CA TRP A 65 -7.69 -3.40 25.04
C TRP A 65 -7.00 -2.98 26.33
N GLN A 66 -5.81 -3.53 26.55
CA GLN A 66 -4.95 -3.09 27.63
C GLN A 66 -4.09 -1.95 27.11
N HIS A 67 -4.22 -0.78 27.72
CA HIS A 67 -3.31 0.34 27.52
C HIS A 67 -1.94 -0.01 28.12
N ALA A 68 -1.17 -0.81 27.40
CA ALA A 68 0.25 -0.91 27.66
C ALA A 68 0.86 0.44 27.26
N PRO A 69 1.61 1.13 28.15
CA PRO A 69 2.28 2.36 27.79
C PRO A 69 3.06 2.14 26.50
N MET A 70 2.80 2.96 25.49
CA MET A 70 3.51 2.83 24.23
C MET A 70 5.02 2.96 24.49
N PRO A 71 5.85 1.98 24.10
CA PRO A 71 7.28 1.96 24.41
C PRO A 71 8.07 2.92 23.49
N CYS A 72 7.48 4.06 23.15
CA CYS A 72 8.04 5.06 22.25
C CYS A 72 8.26 6.36 23.01
N ASP A 73 9.36 7.06 22.73
CA ASP A 73 9.65 8.37 23.29
C ASP A 73 8.59 9.39 22.82
N GLU A 74 8.05 10.18 23.75
CA GLU A 74 7.12 11.29 23.46
C GLU A 74 7.66 12.22 22.36
N THR A 75 8.98 12.40 22.28
CA THR A 75 9.63 13.19 21.22
C THR A 75 9.39 12.60 19.84
N ILE A 76 9.45 11.27 19.69
CA ILE A 76 9.22 10.58 18.40
C ILE A 76 7.77 10.77 17.97
N LEU A 77 6.85 10.64 18.92
CA LEU A 77 5.42 10.79 18.69
C LEU A 77 5.03 12.23 18.34
N ASP A 78 5.58 13.20 19.06
CA ASP A 78 5.43 14.63 18.75
C ASP A 78 5.97 14.95 17.37
N THR A 79 7.16 14.43 17.04
CA THR A 79 7.77 14.63 15.71
C THR A 79 6.89 14.03 14.61
N ALA A 80 6.34 12.82 14.83
CA ALA A 80 5.45 12.17 13.86
C ALA A 80 4.20 12.98 13.57
N PHE A 81 3.57 13.50 14.63
CA PHE A 81 2.40 14.35 14.51
C PHE A 81 2.72 15.70 13.87
N VAL A 82 3.78 16.38 14.31
CA VAL A 82 4.21 17.69 13.79
C VAL A 82 4.53 17.61 12.30
N GLU A 83 5.29 16.60 11.87
CA GLU A 83 5.58 16.36 10.46
C GLU A 83 4.31 16.17 9.64
N ALA A 84 3.36 15.37 10.13
CA ALA A 84 2.12 15.11 9.42
C ALA A 84 1.24 16.36 9.27
N VAL A 85 1.15 17.19 10.31
CA VAL A 85 0.46 18.49 10.22
C VAL A 85 1.16 19.37 9.19
N TRP A 86 2.50 19.43 9.21
CA TRP A 86 3.26 20.25 8.27
C TRP A 86 3.10 19.78 6.82
N LEU A 87 3.17 18.47 6.58
CA LEU A 87 2.90 17.83 5.28
C LEU A 87 1.49 18.15 4.79
N SER A 88 0.49 18.05 5.67
CA SER A 88 -0.90 18.36 5.36
C SER A 88 -1.10 19.82 4.96
N LEU A 89 -0.39 20.77 5.59
CA LEU A 89 -0.52 22.19 5.28
C LEU A 89 0.20 22.61 3.99
N GLU A 90 1.42 22.10 3.78
CA GLU A 90 2.32 22.60 2.73
C GLU A 90 2.29 21.78 1.44
N HIS A 91 2.18 20.45 1.55
CA HIS A 91 2.48 19.56 0.44
C HIS A 91 1.26 18.78 -0.06
N TYR A 92 0.40 18.30 0.84
CA TYR A 92 -0.82 17.61 0.47
C TYR A 92 -1.77 18.45 -0.42
N PRO A 93 -1.97 19.76 -0.17
CA PRO A 93 -2.81 20.57 -1.04
C PRO A 93 -2.20 20.75 -2.42
N ALA A 94 -0.86 20.82 -2.50
CA ALA A 94 -0.14 20.93 -3.76
C ALA A 94 -0.27 19.66 -4.61
N LEU A 95 -0.42 18.48 -3.99
CA LEU A 95 -0.71 17.21 -4.66
C LEU A 95 -2.12 17.21 -5.29
N VAL A 96 -3.12 17.73 -4.59
CA VAL A 96 -4.49 17.81 -5.13
C VAL A 96 -4.63 18.94 -6.15
N HIS A 97 -4.07 20.10 -5.84
CA HIS A 97 -4.12 21.31 -6.67
C HIS A 97 -2.82 22.11 -6.56
N HIS A 98 -2.06 22.14 -7.65
CA HIS A 98 -0.87 22.96 -7.77
C HIS A 98 -1.17 24.25 -8.56
N PRO A 99 -0.81 25.44 -8.07
CA PRO A 99 -1.23 26.72 -8.68
C PRO A 99 -0.72 26.96 -10.11
N LYS A 100 0.29 26.19 -10.54
CA LYS A 100 0.89 26.28 -11.88
C LYS A 100 0.56 25.08 -12.78
N ILE A 101 -0.29 24.16 -12.33
CA ILE A 101 -0.66 22.97 -13.10
C ILE A 101 -2.17 22.85 -13.03
N GLU A 102 -2.82 22.96 -14.18
CA GLU A 102 -4.27 22.86 -14.26
C GLU A 102 -4.73 21.40 -14.15
N ASN A 103 -5.72 21.14 -13.29
CA ASN A 103 -6.42 19.85 -13.31
C ASN A 103 -7.35 19.80 -14.53
N ILE A 104 -7.24 18.75 -15.36
CA ILE A 104 -8.10 18.56 -16.54
C ILE A 104 -8.95 17.31 -16.34
N ASP A 105 -10.23 17.42 -16.65
CA ASP A 105 -11.11 16.27 -16.81
C ASP A 105 -11.86 16.36 -18.13
N THR A 106 -11.43 15.55 -19.10
CA THR A 106 -12.12 15.38 -20.38
C THR A 106 -12.99 14.11 -20.42
N ALA A 107 -12.94 13.31 -19.36
CA ALA A 107 -13.71 12.09 -19.21
C ALA A 107 -15.12 12.37 -18.65
N GLY A 108 -15.30 13.50 -17.95
CA GLY A 108 -16.56 13.90 -17.37
C GLY A 108 -16.86 13.17 -16.07
N SER A 109 -15.84 12.99 -15.23
CA SER A 109 -16.00 12.50 -13.87
C SER A 109 -16.97 13.39 -13.10
N LYS A 110 -17.81 12.76 -12.29
CA LYS A 110 -18.76 13.47 -11.45
C LYS A 110 -18.18 13.86 -10.10
N ILE A 111 -17.06 13.26 -9.71
CA ILE A 111 -16.51 13.38 -8.35
C ILE A 111 -15.10 13.97 -8.32
N PHE A 112 -14.38 13.97 -9.44
CA PHE A 112 -12.98 14.40 -9.51
C PHE A 112 -12.71 15.74 -8.83
N THR A 113 -13.52 16.75 -9.15
CA THR A 113 -13.35 18.12 -8.65
C THR A 113 -13.97 18.36 -7.27
N LEU A 114 -14.65 17.36 -6.69
CA LEU A 114 -15.29 17.49 -5.38
C LEU A 114 -14.32 17.22 -4.23
N PHE A 115 -13.23 16.50 -4.47
CA PHE A 115 -12.27 16.20 -3.41
C PHE A 115 -11.58 17.47 -2.89
N THR A 116 -11.60 17.66 -1.56
CA THR A 116 -11.03 18.84 -0.91
C THR A 116 -10.08 18.42 0.24
N PRO A 117 -8.82 18.90 0.24
CA PRO A 117 -7.93 18.76 1.38
C PRO A 117 -8.50 19.39 2.65
N ASP A 118 -8.19 18.84 3.82
CA ASP A 118 -8.56 19.41 5.13
C ASP A 118 -7.83 20.72 5.40
N ALA A 119 -6.65 20.88 4.79
CA ALA A 119 -5.85 22.08 4.95
C ALA A 119 -6.56 23.31 4.37
N PRO A 120 -6.44 24.48 5.03
CA PRO A 120 -7.09 25.70 4.57
C PRO A 120 -6.58 26.13 3.18
N ALA A 121 -7.50 26.51 2.30
CA ALA A 121 -7.14 27.05 0.98
C ALA A 121 -6.39 28.40 1.07
N ALA A 122 -6.73 29.22 2.07
CA ALA A 122 -6.12 30.55 2.25
C ALA A 122 -4.78 30.46 2.98
N SER A 123 -3.76 31.14 2.46
CA SER A 123 -2.38 31.07 2.99
C SER A 123 -2.24 31.62 4.40
N ASP A 124 -2.95 32.70 4.74
CA ASP A 124 -2.98 33.30 6.08
C ASP A 124 -3.51 32.33 7.14
N LYS A 125 -4.54 31.55 6.80
CA LYS A 125 -5.09 30.49 7.67
C LYS A 125 -4.10 29.34 7.87
N ARG A 126 -3.33 28.99 6.85
CA ARG A 126 -2.24 27.99 6.98
C ARG A 126 -1.11 28.47 7.89
N GLU A 127 -0.67 29.72 7.72
CA GLU A 127 0.36 30.31 8.58
C GLU A 127 -0.10 30.43 10.04
N HIS A 128 -1.37 30.73 10.27
CA HIS A 128 -1.95 30.70 11.61
C HIS A 128 -1.86 29.31 12.25
N LEU A 129 -2.21 28.25 11.49
CA LEU A 129 -2.09 26.87 11.96
C LEU A 129 -0.65 26.46 12.25
N LYS A 130 0.31 26.85 11.41
CA LYS A 130 1.74 26.62 11.66
C LYS A 130 2.20 27.29 12.95
N THR A 131 1.77 28.54 13.18
CA THR A 131 2.08 29.28 14.41
C THR A 131 1.51 28.59 15.64
N ALA A 132 0.25 28.13 15.56
CA ALA A 132 -0.38 27.36 16.64
C ALA A 132 0.34 26.03 16.90
N LEU A 133 0.80 25.33 15.85
CA LEU A 133 1.60 24.12 15.97
C LEU A 133 2.94 24.39 16.66
N GLN A 134 3.67 25.43 16.24
CA GLN A 134 4.93 25.84 16.87
C GLN A 134 4.74 26.13 18.35
N TYR A 135 3.70 26.88 18.71
CA TYR A 135 3.37 27.16 20.11
C TYR A 135 2.99 25.90 20.89
N ALA A 136 2.16 25.03 20.31
CA ALA A 136 1.70 23.81 20.98
C ALA A 136 2.85 22.84 21.28
N PHE A 137 3.86 22.76 20.41
CA PHE A 137 4.94 21.79 20.52
C PHE A 137 6.30 22.42 20.86
N ASN A 138 6.32 23.70 21.27
CA ASN A 138 7.53 24.45 21.61
C ASN A 138 8.61 24.36 20.50
N LEU A 139 8.19 24.47 19.25
CA LEU A 139 9.10 24.41 18.11
C LEU A 139 9.74 25.79 17.93
N ASP A 140 11.04 25.89 18.18
CA ASP A 140 11.79 27.09 17.86
C ASP A 140 12.10 27.19 16.35
N SER A 141 12.68 28.32 15.94
CA SER A 141 13.00 28.55 14.53
C SER A 141 14.00 27.54 13.97
N GLU A 142 14.94 27.05 14.79
CA GLU A 142 15.95 26.09 14.34
C GLU A 142 15.32 24.72 14.06
N ILE A 143 14.40 24.27 14.93
CA ILE A 143 13.62 23.05 14.74
C ILE A 143 12.73 23.18 13.49
N VAL A 144 12.05 24.31 13.32
CA VAL A 144 11.20 24.57 12.14
C VAL A 144 12.02 24.58 10.84
N ASP A 145 13.19 25.22 10.84
CA ASP A 145 14.08 25.25 9.68
C ASP A 145 14.64 23.85 9.36
N SER A 146 14.95 23.05 10.39
CA SER A 146 15.36 21.65 10.23
C SER A 146 14.23 20.81 9.64
N LEU A 147 13.03 20.90 10.22
CA LEU A 147 11.82 20.20 9.76
C LEU A 147 11.52 20.53 8.29
N THR A 148 11.51 21.81 7.94
CA THR A 148 11.23 22.28 6.58
C THR A 148 12.25 21.71 5.58
N ARG A 149 13.54 21.68 5.93
CA ARG A 149 14.59 21.07 5.08
C ARG A 149 14.42 19.56 4.92
N GLN A 150 14.11 18.85 6.01
CA GLN A 150 13.89 17.40 5.98
C GLN A 150 12.67 17.05 5.12
N LEU A 151 11.55 17.75 5.32
CA LEU A 151 10.34 17.55 4.53
C LEU A 151 10.54 17.93 3.06
N ALA A 152 11.34 18.94 2.74
CA ALA A 152 11.66 19.28 1.35
C ALA A 152 12.47 18.18 0.63
N ILE A 153 13.31 17.43 1.36
CA ILE A 153 14.01 16.25 0.81
C ILE A 153 13.02 15.11 0.61
N ARG A 154 12.24 14.79 1.64
CA ARG A 154 11.26 13.70 1.64
C ARG A 154 10.19 13.87 0.56
N THR A 155 9.70 15.09 0.37
CA THR A 155 8.68 15.43 -0.65
C THR A 155 9.27 15.75 -2.02
N SER A 156 10.57 15.49 -2.23
CA SER A 156 11.19 15.65 -3.55
C SER A 156 10.50 14.84 -4.66
N PRO A 157 9.94 13.62 -4.43
CA PRO A 157 9.17 12.91 -5.45
C PRO A 157 7.98 13.73 -6.00
N LEU A 158 7.24 14.42 -5.13
CA LEU A 158 6.14 15.30 -5.54
C LEU A 158 6.65 16.45 -6.43
N ARG A 159 7.78 17.07 -6.05
CA ARG A 159 8.38 18.14 -6.85
C ARG A 159 8.81 17.63 -8.24
N HIS A 160 9.42 16.45 -8.30
CA HIS A 160 9.80 15.83 -9.58
C HIS A 160 8.58 15.57 -10.47
N ARG A 161 7.47 15.07 -9.90
CA ARG A 161 6.20 14.91 -10.60
C ARG A 161 5.68 16.24 -11.16
N HIS A 162 5.70 17.31 -10.37
CA HIS A 162 5.29 18.63 -10.85
C HIS A 162 6.16 19.13 -12.02
N GLN A 163 7.48 18.96 -11.95
CA GLN A 163 8.39 19.36 -13.04
C GLN A 163 8.10 18.57 -14.32
N ILE A 164 7.94 17.25 -14.21
CA ILE A 164 7.62 16.38 -15.35
C ILE A 164 6.24 16.72 -15.92
N MET A 165 5.24 16.92 -15.06
CA MET A 165 3.90 17.31 -15.47
C MET A 165 3.89 18.64 -16.23
N GLN A 166 4.65 19.64 -15.77
CA GLN A 166 4.81 20.92 -16.49
C GLN A 166 5.48 20.75 -17.86
N SER A 167 6.50 19.89 -17.97
CA SER A 167 7.13 19.56 -19.25
C SER A 167 6.11 18.90 -20.20
N LEU A 168 5.34 17.93 -19.72
CA LEU A 168 4.29 17.26 -20.50
C LEU A 168 3.18 18.22 -20.92
N GLU A 169 2.70 19.05 -19.99
CA GLU A 169 1.68 20.08 -20.25
C GLU A 169 2.14 21.04 -21.34
N THR A 170 3.38 21.52 -21.27
CA THR A 170 3.95 22.45 -22.25
C THR A 170 4.11 21.77 -23.62
N ARG A 171 4.64 20.54 -23.65
CA ARG A 171 4.92 19.82 -24.90
C ARG A 171 3.68 19.42 -25.68
N PHE A 172 2.60 19.08 -24.97
CA PHE A 172 1.35 18.60 -25.56
C PHE A 172 0.19 19.58 -25.35
N ASN A 173 0.47 20.83 -24.97
CA ASN A 173 -0.53 21.89 -24.76
C ASN A 173 -1.77 21.41 -23.95
N LEU A 174 -1.53 20.71 -22.84
CA LEU A 174 -2.57 20.09 -22.02
C LEU A 174 -3.21 21.13 -21.08
N VAL A 175 -3.92 22.07 -21.65
CA VAL A 175 -4.68 23.13 -20.94
C VAL A 175 -6.14 23.11 -21.38
N SER A 176 -7.07 23.46 -20.49
CA SER A 176 -8.50 23.25 -20.71
C SER A 176 -9.11 24.13 -21.81
N ASP A 177 -8.52 25.30 -22.07
CA ASP A 177 -8.94 26.24 -23.11
C ASP A 177 -8.39 25.91 -24.51
N ASN A 178 -7.57 24.87 -24.64
CA ASN A 178 -6.99 24.45 -25.92
C ASN A 178 -8.08 23.83 -26.83
N PRO A 179 -8.39 24.43 -28.00
CA PRO A 179 -9.40 23.90 -28.93
C PRO A 179 -9.00 22.56 -29.57
N LYS A 180 -7.72 22.17 -29.48
CA LYS A 180 -7.18 20.91 -29.99
C LYS A 180 -6.89 19.89 -28.88
N LEU A 181 -7.35 20.13 -27.65
CA LEU A 181 -7.02 19.30 -26.49
C LEU A 181 -7.19 17.80 -26.73
N ASN A 182 -8.31 17.35 -27.32
CA ASN A 182 -8.52 15.93 -27.63
C ASN A 182 -7.50 15.34 -28.62
N ALA A 183 -7.01 16.15 -29.57
CA ALA A 183 -5.99 15.71 -30.53
C ALA A 183 -4.62 15.62 -29.86
N ASP A 184 -4.30 16.58 -29.00
CA ASP A 184 -3.02 16.61 -28.29
C ASP A 184 -2.96 15.54 -27.18
N ILE A 185 -4.07 15.23 -26.52
CA ILE A 185 -4.21 14.06 -25.63
C ILE A 185 -3.90 12.76 -26.37
N LEU A 186 -4.49 12.56 -27.56
CA LEU A 186 -4.21 11.38 -28.37
C LEU A 186 -2.75 11.35 -28.84
N GLN A 187 -2.16 12.50 -29.17
CA GLN A 187 -0.76 12.60 -29.55
C GLN A 187 0.17 12.19 -28.39
N LEU A 188 -0.11 12.66 -27.17
CA LEU A 188 0.60 12.20 -25.98
C LEU A 188 0.40 10.70 -25.80
N PHE A 189 -0.83 10.21 -25.81
CA PHE A 189 -1.12 8.79 -25.64
C PHE A 189 -0.39 7.91 -26.65
N ARG A 190 -0.32 8.32 -27.93
CA ARG A 190 0.45 7.61 -28.97
C ARG A 190 1.97 7.73 -28.81
N SER A 191 2.45 8.79 -28.16
CA SER A 191 3.87 8.89 -27.79
C SER A 191 4.23 7.87 -26.69
N LEU A 192 3.26 7.56 -25.82
CA LEU A 192 3.39 6.57 -24.75
C LEU A 192 3.10 5.14 -25.24
N TYR A 193 2.17 5.00 -26.18
CA TYR A 193 1.70 3.75 -26.76
C TYR A 193 1.64 3.87 -28.29
N PRO A 194 2.76 3.67 -29.01
CA PRO A 194 2.85 3.90 -30.46
C PRO A 194 1.81 3.14 -31.31
N ASP A 195 1.43 1.94 -30.87
CA ASP A 195 0.48 1.07 -31.57
C ASP A 195 -1.01 1.37 -31.24
N ALA A 196 -1.28 2.45 -30.50
CA ALA A 196 -2.62 2.80 -30.03
C ALA A 196 -3.62 3.02 -31.19
N PRO A 197 -4.70 2.21 -31.28
CA PRO A 197 -5.63 2.22 -32.41
C PRO A 197 -6.75 3.26 -32.29
N PHE A 198 -6.64 4.22 -31.37
CA PHE A 198 -7.71 5.18 -31.07
C PHE A 198 -7.72 6.39 -32.00
N GLU A 199 -8.90 6.95 -32.20
CA GLU A 199 -9.16 8.22 -32.89
C GLU A 199 -9.27 9.39 -31.91
N VAL A 200 -9.29 10.61 -32.45
CA VAL A 200 -9.37 11.84 -31.66
C VAL A 200 -10.65 11.84 -30.85
N GLY A 201 -10.53 12.00 -29.53
CA GLY A 201 -11.65 12.03 -28.59
C GLY A 201 -12.09 10.66 -28.05
N GLU A 202 -11.54 9.54 -28.55
CA GLU A 202 -11.76 8.21 -27.96
C GLU A 202 -10.93 8.00 -26.69
N VAL A 203 -9.70 8.55 -26.65
CA VAL A 203 -8.88 8.60 -25.43
C VAL A 203 -9.29 9.84 -24.63
N LYS A 204 -9.76 9.63 -23.40
CA LYS A 204 -9.98 10.72 -22.44
C LYS A 204 -8.82 10.82 -21.47
N LEU A 205 -8.73 11.95 -20.79
CA LEU A 205 -7.71 12.26 -19.81
C LEU A 205 -8.34 12.87 -18.56
N VAL A 206 -7.98 12.30 -17.41
CA VAL A 206 -7.98 12.98 -16.11
C VAL A 206 -6.54 13.29 -15.75
N LYS A 207 -6.23 14.57 -15.56
CA LYS A 207 -4.91 15.08 -15.20
C LYS A 207 -5.01 15.78 -13.86
N THR A 208 -4.15 15.37 -12.93
CA THR A 208 -3.92 16.06 -11.66
C THR A 208 -2.62 16.84 -11.72
N SER A 209 -2.24 17.49 -10.63
CA SER A 209 -0.90 18.08 -10.51
C SER A 209 0.23 17.05 -10.57
N SER A 210 -0.07 15.80 -10.20
CA SER A 210 0.89 14.75 -9.86
C SER A 210 0.78 13.50 -10.73
N ALA A 211 -0.30 13.33 -11.50
CA ALA A 211 -0.57 12.13 -12.31
C ALA A 211 -1.45 12.38 -13.54
N LEU A 212 -1.37 11.45 -14.49
CA LEU A 212 -2.17 11.37 -15.70
C LEU A 212 -2.89 10.03 -15.75
N TYR A 213 -4.22 10.05 -15.86
CA TYR A 213 -5.04 8.86 -16.07
C TYR A 213 -5.69 8.93 -17.45
N PHE A 214 -5.26 8.05 -18.35
CA PHE A 214 -5.89 7.89 -19.65
C PHE A 214 -7.11 6.99 -19.51
N CYS A 215 -8.30 7.52 -19.80
CA CYS A 215 -9.54 6.77 -19.66
C CYS A 215 -9.95 6.22 -21.04
N LEU A 216 -10.01 4.89 -21.14
CA LEU A 216 -10.27 4.19 -22.39
C LEU A 216 -11.67 3.55 -22.40
N PRO A 217 -12.35 3.48 -23.56
CA PRO A 217 -13.60 2.74 -23.68
C PRO A 217 -13.33 1.23 -23.56
N THR A 218 -13.76 0.60 -22.47
CA THR A 218 -13.52 -0.82 -22.20
C THR A 218 -14.61 -1.75 -22.74
N GLU A 219 -15.83 -1.26 -22.92
CA GLU A 219 -16.85 -1.99 -23.68
C GLU A 219 -16.51 -1.91 -25.17
N PRO A 220 -16.51 -3.03 -25.92
CA PRO A 220 -16.65 -2.93 -27.36
C PRO A 220 -17.95 -2.18 -27.61
N ILE A 221 -17.95 -1.15 -28.47
CA ILE A 221 -19.14 -0.33 -28.77
C ILE A 221 -20.32 -1.27 -29.09
N GLU A 222 -21.21 -1.49 -28.12
CA GLU A 222 -22.03 -2.70 -28.07
C GLU A 222 -23.41 -2.54 -28.72
N ASN A 223 -23.68 -1.42 -29.40
CA ASN A 223 -24.97 -1.20 -30.04
C ASN A 223 -24.86 -1.02 -31.57
N PRO A 224 -24.85 -2.12 -32.34
CA PRO A 224 -24.92 -2.10 -33.80
C PRO A 224 -26.31 -1.69 -34.34
N GLN A 225 -27.27 -1.35 -33.48
CA GLN A 225 -28.65 -1.04 -33.87
C GLN A 225 -29.02 0.44 -33.81
N ASP A 226 -28.11 1.37 -33.49
CA ASP A 226 -28.40 2.81 -33.65
C ASP A 226 -28.36 3.18 -35.15
N PRO A 227 -29.53 3.42 -35.79
CA PRO A 227 -29.59 3.66 -37.23
C PRO A 227 -28.99 5.01 -37.62
N LYS A 228 -28.66 5.89 -36.66
CA LYS A 228 -27.97 7.17 -36.93
C LYS A 228 -26.45 7.04 -37.03
N ARG A 229 -25.86 5.87 -36.75
CA ARG A 229 -24.40 5.66 -36.77
C ARG A 229 -23.90 4.72 -37.88
N ASN A 230 -24.80 4.06 -38.60
CA ASN A 230 -24.47 3.12 -39.69
C ASN A 230 -23.82 3.76 -40.93
N GLU A 231 -23.78 5.08 -41.03
CA GLU A 231 -23.00 5.76 -42.08
C GLU A 231 -21.53 6.03 -41.67
N ALA A 232 -21.18 5.91 -40.38
CA ALA A 232 -19.85 6.26 -39.87
C ALA A 232 -18.95 5.05 -39.52
N ASN A 233 -19.51 3.85 -39.28
CA ASN A 233 -18.73 2.69 -38.82
C ASN A 233 -18.47 1.67 -39.93
N ASN A 234 -17.66 2.09 -40.91
CA ASN A 234 -16.96 1.21 -41.86
C ASN A 234 -15.62 0.70 -41.28
N LYS A 235 -15.51 0.48 -39.96
CA LYS A 235 -14.30 -0.11 -39.37
C LYS A 235 -14.24 -1.60 -39.74
N SER A 236 -13.29 -1.97 -40.59
CA SER A 236 -13.06 -3.37 -41.02
C SER A 236 -12.90 -4.32 -39.82
N GLN A 237 -13.25 -5.60 -39.96
CA GLN A 237 -13.05 -6.62 -38.91
C GLN A 237 -11.61 -6.66 -38.37
N HIS A 238 -10.60 -6.32 -39.19
CA HIS A 238 -9.21 -6.18 -38.75
C HIS A 238 -8.99 -5.04 -37.73
N SER A 239 -9.73 -3.94 -37.84
CA SER A 239 -9.67 -2.83 -36.89
C SER A 239 -10.18 -3.22 -35.50
N LYS A 240 -11.17 -4.12 -35.41
CA LYS A 240 -11.74 -4.57 -34.13
C LYS A 240 -10.80 -5.54 -33.40
N ALA A 241 -10.23 -6.50 -34.11
CA ALA A 241 -9.25 -7.43 -33.54
C ALA A 241 -7.99 -6.72 -33.04
N HIS A 242 -7.52 -5.69 -33.75
CA HIS A 242 -6.40 -4.87 -33.33
C HIS A 242 -6.70 -4.09 -32.03
N TYR A 243 -7.88 -3.48 -31.95
CA TYR A 243 -8.38 -2.79 -30.77
C TYR A 243 -8.44 -3.68 -29.53
N GLU A 244 -9.07 -4.86 -29.65
CA GLU A 244 -9.19 -5.83 -28.55
C GLU A 244 -7.82 -6.36 -28.10
N LYS A 245 -6.90 -6.59 -29.05
CA LYS A 245 -5.53 -7.00 -28.74
C LYS A 245 -4.78 -5.92 -27.96
N PHE A 246 -4.94 -4.65 -28.35
CA PHE A 246 -4.32 -3.53 -27.66
C PHE A 246 -4.84 -3.38 -26.23
N LEU A 247 -6.17 -3.39 -26.04
CA LEU A 247 -6.76 -3.32 -24.71
C LEU A 247 -6.28 -4.46 -23.82
N ARG A 248 -6.25 -5.70 -24.34
CA ARG A 248 -5.74 -6.85 -23.60
C ARG A 248 -4.30 -6.64 -23.11
N LYS A 249 -3.42 -6.14 -23.97
CA LYS A 249 -2.02 -5.84 -23.62
C LYS A 249 -1.91 -4.79 -22.51
N ILE A 250 -2.76 -3.76 -22.53
CA ILE A 250 -2.76 -2.72 -21.49
C ILE A 250 -3.26 -3.25 -20.14
N TRP A 251 -4.22 -4.18 -20.16
CA TRP A 251 -4.84 -4.76 -18.96
C TRP A 251 -4.11 -5.99 -18.40
N GLU A 252 -3.07 -6.50 -19.06
CA GLU A 252 -2.20 -7.59 -18.58
C GLU A 252 -1.30 -7.12 -17.43
N VAL A 253 -1.86 -6.67 -16.31
CA VAL A 253 -1.13 -6.10 -15.18
C VAL A 253 -0.19 -7.13 -14.54
N GLU A 254 1.08 -6.77 -14.35
CA GLU A 254 1.97 -7.45 -13.39
C GLU A 254 1.62 -6.95 -11.98
N PRO A 255 1.09 -7.81 -11.08
CA PRO A 255 0.76 -7.41 -9.72
C PRO A 255 2.01 -6.86 -9.00
N PHE A 256 1.84 -5.77 -8.25
CA PHE A 256 2.87 -5.17 -7.39
C PHE A 256 4.10 -4.58 -8.10
N ALA A 257 4.06 -4.36 -9.42
CA ALA A 257 5.18 -3.73 -10.13
C ALA A 257 5.37 -2.25 -9.72
N HIS A 258 4.28 -1.50 -9.51
CA HIS A 258 4.29 -0.07 -9.15
C HIS A 258 3.17 0.28 -8.16
N PHE A 259 3.44 1.22 -7.25
CA PHE A 259 2.47 1.78 -6.31
C PHE A 259 1.31 2.47 -7.05
N PRO A 260 0.05 2.20 -6.67
CA PRO A 260 -1.00 1.75 -7.58
C PRO A 260 -1.13 2.64 -8.81
N VAL A 261 -0.50 2.17 -9.88
CA VAL A 261 -0.77 2.62 -11.24
C VAL A 261 -1.54 1.50 -11.92
N PHE A 262 -2.76 1.80 -12.36
CA PHE A 262 -3.51 0.90 -13.20
C PHE A 262 -2.87 0.78 -14.58
N GLY A 263 -2.55 -0.44 -14.99
CA GLY A 263 -2.03 -0.76 -16.32
C GLY A 263 -0.55 -1.13 -16.36
N THR A 264 -0.09 -1.60 -17.52
CA THR A 264 1.26 -2.12 -17.76
C THR A 264 2.28 -1.07 -18.18
N PHE A 265 2.06 0.19 -17.83
CA PHE A 265 2.92 1.26 -18.31
C PHE A 265 4.32 1.15 -17.72
N ASN A 266 5.32 0.99 -18.58
CA ASN A 266 6.73 1.01 -18.18
C ASN A 266 7.46 2.02 -19.07
N ALA A 267 7.88 3.14 -18.46
CA ALA A 267 8.57 4.19 -19.19
C ALA A 267 9.90 3.74 -19.80
N LYS A 268 10.51 2.63 -19.34
CA LYS A 268 11.74 2.09 -19.95
C LYS A 268 11.53 1.67 -21.40
N ASP A 269 10.31 1.29 -21.77
CA ASP A 269 9.94 0.85 -23.11
C ASP A 269 9.63 2.03 -24.06
N LEU A 270 9.62 3.27 -23.53
CA LEU A 270 9.46 4.48 -24.34
C LEU A 270 10.71 4.77 -25.16
N ASP A 271 10.46 5.45 -26.28
CA ASP A 271 11.47 6.12 -27.08
C ASP A 271 12.47 6.90 -26.22
N LEU A 272 13.76 6.66 -26.43
CA LEU A 272 14.83 7.25 -25.62
C LEU A 272 14.86 8.77 -25.81
N ASP A 273 14.66 9.27 -27.04
CA ASP A 273 14.69 10.70 -27.33
C ASP A 273 13.55 11.43 -26.60
N PHE A 274 12.37 10.81 -26.50
CA PHE A 274 11.26 11.35 -25.72
C PHE A 274 11.63 11.56 -24.24
N ARG A 275 12.24 10.54 -23.61
CA ARG A 275 12.65 10.63 -22.20
C ARG A 275 13.81 11.61 -21.97
N GLN A 276 14.78 11.65 -22.88
CA GLN A 276 15.90 12.60 -22.82
C GLN A 276 15.42 14.05 -22.94
N LYS A 277 14.40 14.31 -23.77
CA LYS A 277 13.79 15.62 -23.88
C LYS A 277 13.13 16.08 -22.57
N ILE A 278 12.39 15.20 -21.89
CA ILE A 278 11.81 15.51 -20.57
C ILE A 278 12.93 15.72 -19.53
N SER A 279 13.97 14.89 -19.54
CA SER A 279 15.15 15.04 -18.68
C SER A 279 15.85 16.38 -18.89
N ALA A 280 16.01 16.83 -20.13
CA ALA A 280 16.58 18.13 -20.45
C ALA A 280 15.71 19.30 -19.98
N ASP A 281 14.37 19.22 -20.14
CA ASP A 281 13.46 20.29 -19.71
C ASP A 281 13.39 20.44 -18.20
N THR A 282 13.50 19.33 -17.48
CA THR A 282 13.29 19.26 -16.02
C THR A 282 14.60 19.35 -15.23
N GLU A 283 15.74 19.23 -15.92
CA GLU A 283 17.07 19.09 -15.32
C GLU A 283 17.20 17.88 -14.37
N LEU A 284 16.32 16.87 -14.53
CA LEU A 284 16.33 15.65 -13.74
C LEU A 284 17.13 14.54 -14.44
N PRO A 285 17.82 13.66 -13.69
CA PRO A 285 18.47 12.48 -14.27
C PRO A 285 17.49 11.62 -15.07
N LEU A 286 17.94 11.05 -16.19
CA LEU A 286 17.12 10.23 -17.08
C LEU A 286 16.47 9.04 -16.37
N ASP A 287 17.19 8.38 -15.47
CA ASP A 287 16.66 7.24 -14.70
C ASP A 287 15.54 7.67 -13.75
N LEU A 288 15.69 8.85 -13.11
CA LEU A 288 14.66 9.42 -12.26
C LEU A 288 13.42 9.76 -13.09
N VAL A 289 13.57 10.47 -14.21
CA VAL A 289 12.46 10.76 -15.15
C VAL A 289 11.75 9.50 -15.59
N THR A 290 12.51 8.47 -15.97
CA THR A 290 11.95 7.18 -16.39
C THR A 290 11.14 6.56 -15.24
N SER A 291 11.71 6.48 -14.04
CA SER A 291 11.00 5.89 -12.88
C SER A 291 9.76 6.70 -12.48
N THR A 292 9.81 8.04 -12.50
CA THR A 292 8.67 8.88 -12.14
C THR A 292 7.56 8.82 -13.19
N LEU A 293 7.90 8.79 -14.50
CA LEU A 293 6.90 8.62 -15.56
C LEU A 293 6.12 7.31 -15.39
N THR A 294 6.82 6.22 -15.10
CA THR A 294 6.21 4.91 -14.85
C THR A 294 5.14 4.98 -13.75
N ARG A 295 5.38 5.78 -12.71
CA ARG A 295 4.50 5.86 -11.52
C ARG A 295 3.41 6.91 -11.60
N MET A 296 3.50 7.85 -12.54
CA MET A 296 2.52 8.95 -12.67
C MET A 296 1.51 8.75 -13.80
N ILE A 297 1.68 7.74 -14.66
CA ILE A 297 0.83 7.50 -15.83
C ILE A 297 0.03 6.21 -15.65
N GLY A 298 -1.27 6.32 -15.46
CA GLY A 298 -2.20 5.19 -15.38
C GLY A 298 -3.20 5.14 -16.53
N VAL A 299 -3.84 3.98 -16.68
CA VAL A 299 -4.94 3.75 -17.62
C VAL A 299 -6.16 3.23 -16.86
N LEU A 300 -7.31 3.87 -17.05
CA LEU A 300 -8.56 3.52 -16.37
C LEU A 300 -9.67 3.14 -17.37
N PRO A 301 -10.56 2.21 -17.01
CA PRO A 301 -11.81 2.02 -17.74
C PRO A 301 -12.66 3.29 -17.65
N LEU A 302 -13.04 3.89 -18.78
CA LEU A 302 -13.85 5.11 -18.79
C LEU A 302 -15.18 4.93 -18.07
N ALA A 303 -15.81 3.76 -18.20
CA ALA A 303 -17.09 3.44 -17.57
C ALA A 303 -17.00 3.30 -16.03
N GLU A 304 -15.81 3.03 -15.49
CA GLU A 304 -15.57 2.83 -14.07
C GLU A 304 -14.71 3.95 -13.47
N LEU A 305 -14.46 5.03 -14.19
CA LEU A 305 -13.53 6.09 -13.78
C LEU A 305 -13.78 6.57 -12.34
N ASP A 306 -15.02 6.95 -12.03
CA ASP A 306 -15.39 7.49 -10.73
C ASP A 306 -15.09 6.50 -9.57
N LYS A 307 -15.14 5.19 -9.82
CA LYS A 307 -14.82 4.17 -8.82
C LYS A 307 -13.37 4.26 -8.33
N TYR A 308 -12.43 4.64 -9.20
CA TYR A 308 -10.99 4.62 -8.90
C TYR A 308 -10.44 5.99 -8.49
N LEU A 309 -11.12 7.09 -8.79
CA LEU A 309 -10.53 8.41 -8.57
C LEU A 309 -10.30 8.73 -7.10
N ILE A 310 -11.27 8.51 -6.22
CA ILE A 310 -11.08 8.89 -4.80
C ILE A 310 -10.08 7.98 -4.11
N HIS A 311 -10.29 6.67 -4.16
CA HIS A 311 -9.43 5.69 -3.49
C HIS A 311 -8.02 5.69 -4.07
N ASP A 312 -7.86 5.61 -5.39
CA ASP A 312 -6.55 5.41 -5.98
C ASP A 312 -5.80 6.70 -6.32
N THR A 313 -6.51 7.74 -6.77
CA THR A 313 -5.84 9.03 -7.02
C THR A 313 -5.57 9.73 -5.69
N TRP A 314 -6.60 9.93 -4.88
CA TRP A 314 -6.46 10.74 -3.66
C TRP A 314 -6.13 9.92 -2.42
N GLY A 315 -6.52 8.65 -2.35
CA GLY A 315 -6.20 7.77 -1.23
C GLY A 315 -4.79 7.19 -1.29
N HIS A 316 -4.21 6.98 -2.47
CA HIS A 316 -2.86 6.41 -2.60
C HIS A 316 -1.76 7.41 -2.96
N GLN A 317 -1.94 8.35 -3.91
CA GLN A 317 -0.79 9.10 -4.46
C GLN A 317 0.08 9.84 -3.43
N TRP A 318 -0.50 10.31 -2.33
CA TRP A 318 0.25 10.97 -1.27
C TRP A 318 1.18 10.03 -0.51
N GLN A 319 0.86 8.74 -0.43
CA GLN A 319 1.67 7.73 0.24
C GLN A 319 3.01 7.55 -0.48
N GLU A 320 3.05 7.63 -1.81
CA GLU A 320 4.31 7.66 -2.58
C GLU A 320 4.95 9.06 -2.59
N SER A 321 4.13 10.11 -2.70
CA SER A 321 4.66 11.45 -2.98
C SER A 321 5.16 12.18 -1.72
N LEU A 322 4.63 11.81 -0.56
CA LEU A 322 4.89 12.45 0.74
C LEU A 322 5.53 11.48 1.76
N LEU A 323 5.37 10.17 1.57
CA LEU A 323 5.97 9.12 2.41
C LEU A 323 6.83 8.17 1.55
N ASN A 324 7.51 7.22 2.20
CA ASN A 324 8.40 6.26 1.52
C ASN A 324 7.71 4.91 1.22
N PHE A 325 6.42 4.90 0.87
CA PHE A 325 5.67 3.64 0.68
C PHE A 325 6.04 2.89 -0.62
N GLU A 326 6.69 3.55 -1.57
CA GLU A 326 7.13 2.95 -2.84
C GLU A 326 8.24 1.92 -2.67
N GLU A 327 9.17 2.13 -1.71
CA GLU A 327 10.29 1.21 -1.52
C GLU A 327 9.84 -0.20 -1.11
N PRO A 328 8.93 -0.36 -0.13
CA PRO A 328 8.31 -1.65 0.16
C PRO A 328 7.63 -2.31 -1.05
N TYR A 329 6.94 -1.55 -1.90
CA TYR A 329 6.29 -2.12 -3.10
C TYR A 329 7.32 -2.60 -4.11
N THR A 330 8.38 -1.83 -4.35
CA THR A 330 9.50 -2.29 -5.18
C THR A 330 10.13 -3.56 -4.60
N ALA A 331 10.27 -3.65 -3.28
CA ALA A 331 10.81 -4.83 -2.61
C ALA A 331 9.95 -6.09 -2.78
N LEU A 332 8.61 -5.97 -2.86
CA LEU A 332 7.71 -7.11 -3.11
C LEU A 332 8.02 -7.82 -4.43
N THR A 333 8.44 -7.10 -5.47
CA THR A 333 8.82 -7.70 -6.75
C THR A 333 10.02 -8.65 -6.63
N LEU A 334 10.82 -8.51 -5.57
CA LEU A 334 12.00 -9.32 -5.30
C LEU A 334 11.67 -10.63 -4.59
N PHE A 335 10.45 -10.79 -4.05
CA PHE A 335 10.12 -11.94 -3.20
C PHE A 335 10.18 -13.27 -3.94
N LYS A 336 10.04 -13.25 -5.26
CA LYS A 336 10.11 -14.45 -6.12
C LYS A 336 11.55 -14.88 -6.45
N ARG A 337 12.57 -14.08 -6.13
CA ARG A 337 13.97 -14.42 -6.39
C ARG A 337 14.36 -15.65 -5.57
N PRO A 338 14.98 -16.69 -6.17
CA PRO A 338 15.42 -17.88 -5.44
C PRO A 338 16.36 -17.54 -4.27
N LEU A 339 16.24 -18.28 -3.16
CA LEU A 339 17.15 -18.15 -2.01
C LEU A 339 18.60 -18.38 -2.44
N SER A 340 19.49 -17.50 -1.98
CA SER A 340 20.93 -17.59 -2.21
C SER A 340 21.70 -17.52 -0.89
N LEU A 341 22.92 -18.05 -0.86
CA LEU A 341 23.81 -17.89 0.30
C LEU A 341 24.23 -16.43 0.55
N THR A 342 23.94 -15.49 -0.35
CA THR A 342 24.16 -14.07 -0.10
C THR A 342 23.06 -13.40 0.71
N GLU A 343 21.94 -14.09 0.93
CA GLU A 343 20.80 -13.53 1.66
C GLU A 343 21.14 -13.31 3.14
N THR A 344 20.73 -12.15 3.63
CA THR A 344 20.80 -11.77 5.04
C THR A 344 19.47 -11.14 5.42
N ALA A 345 18.98 -11.47 6.60
CA ALA A 345 17.78 -10.85 7.17
C ALA A 345 18.17 -10.00 8.38
N SER A 346 17.49 -8.88 8.57
CA SER A 346 17.67 -8.03 9.75
C SER A 346 16.34 -7.74 10.44
N VAL A 347 16.26 -8.13 11.71
CA VAL A 347 15.09 -7.88 12.55
C VAL A 347 15.51 -7.12 13.80
N LEU A 348 14.96 -5.93 13.99
CA LEU A 348 15.18 -5.07 15.17
C LEU A 348 16.67 -4.82 15.45
N GLY A 349 17.46 -4.64 14.39
CA GLY A 349 18.91 -4.42 14.46
C GLY A 349 19.76 -5.68 14.63
N GLU A 350 19.16 -6.86 14.81
CA GLU A 350 19.87 -8.13 14.79
C GLU A 350 19.94 -8.67 13.36
N GLN A 351 21.14 -9.07 12.90
CA GLN A 351 21.34 -9.62 11.57
C GLN A 351 21.63 -11.12 11.63
N THR A 352 21.07 -11.87 10.68
CA THR A 352 21.37 -13.29 10.46
C THR A 352 21.65 -13.56 8.99
N SER A 353 22.48 -14.56 8.70
CA SER A 353 22.86 -14.93 7.33
C SER A 353 22.49 -16.37 7.04
N PHE A 354 21.86 -16.60 5.87
CA PHE A 354 21.57 -17.96 5.42
C PHE A 354 22.85 -18.79 5.25
N ALA A 355 23.92 -18.10 4.90
CA ALA A 355 25.23 -18.65 4.65
C ALA A 355 25.86 -19.31 5.91
N ASP A 356 25.47 -18.88 7.10
CA ASP A 356 26.00 -19.36 8.38
C ASP A 356 25.31 -20.64 8.88
N THR A 357 24.25 -21.05 8.19
CA THR A 357 23.50 -22.28 8.50
C THR A 357 24.27 -23.54 8.07
N PHE A 358 25.16 -23.42 7.09
CA PHE A 358 25.97 -24.53 6.56
C PHE A 358 27.42 -24.39 7.03
N ILE A 359 27.91 -25.39 7.77
CA ILE A 359 29.24 -25.39 8.36
C ILE A 359 30.09 -26.55 7.83
N LYS A 360 31.37 -26.26 7.58
CA LYS A 360 32.39 -27.29 7.35
C LYS A 360 33.04 -27.61 8.69
N THR A 361 32.89 -28.85 9.15
CA THR A 361 33.49 -29.30 10.41
C THR A 361 35.01 -29.43 10.27
N GLU A 362 35.72 -29.53 11.39
CA GLU A 362 37.17 -29.81 11.41
C GLU A 362 37.52 -31.13 10.70
N ALA A 363 36.60 -32.11 10.69
CA ALA A 363 36.75 -33.37 9.97
C ALA A 363 36.49 -33.25 8.46
N GLY A 364 36.20 -32.05 7.95
CA GLY A 364 35.85 -31.82 6.55
C GLY A 364 34.48 -32.38 6.15
N THR A 365 33.61 -32.70 7.11
CA THR A 365 32.21 -33.02 6.87
C THR A 365 31.38 -31.74 6.78
N ILE A 366 30.26 -31.82 6.07
CA ILE A 366 29.32 -30.71 5.93
C ILE A 366 28.20 -30.96 6.93
N ALA A 367 27.90 -29.97 7.76
CA ALA A 367 26.81 -30.04 8.72
C ALA A 367 25.88 -28.82 8.59
N LEU A 368 24.64 -29.03 9.01
CA LEU A 368 23.65 -27.97 9.18
C LEU A 368 23.65 -27.53 10.65
N ASP A 369 23.59 -26.24 10.89
CA ASP A 369 23.20 -25.65 12.18
C ASP A 369 21.68 -25.39 12.15
N PRO A 370 20.85 -26.24 12.79
CA PRO A 370 19.40 -26.11 12.74
C PRO A 370 18.90 -24.85 13.44
N ALA A 371 19.60 -24.39 14.48
CA ALA A 371 19.20 -23.22 15.24
C ALA A 371 19.40 -21.94 14.42
N LYS A 372 20.53 -21.84 13.72
CA LYS A 372 20.78 -20.73 12.78
C LYS A 372 19.84 -20.76 11.58
N LEU A 373 19.53 -21.94 11.04
CA LEU A 373 18.56 -22.05 9.95
C LEU A 373 17.19 -21.54 10.39
N GLN A 374 16.73 -21.99 11.55
CA GLN A 374 15.47 -21.54 12.13
C GLN A 374 15.47 -20.02 12.35
N GLN A 375 16.55 -19.46 12.91
CA GLN A 375 16.68 -18.02 13.12
C GLN A 375 16.66 -17.24 11.80
N PHE A 376 17.34 -17.72 10.75
CA PHE A 376 17.31 -17.10 9.43
C PHE A 376 15.91 -17.13 8.83
N ILE A 377 15.23 -18.29 8.82
CA ILE A 377 13.87 -18.41 8.28
C ILE A 377 12.92 -17.46 9.01
N ASP A 378 13.00 -17.39 10.35
CA ASP A 378 12.13 -16.53 11.13
C ASP A 378 12.38 -15.04 10.88
N ALA A 379 13.65 -14.65 10.75
CA ALA A 379 14.02 -13.27 10.46
C ALA A 379 13.61 -12.84 9.05
N GLU A 380 13.90 -13.67 8.04
CA GLU A 380 13.58 -13.40 6.64
C GLU A 380 12.06 -13.32 6.42
N LEU A 381 11.30 -14.26 6.98
CA LEU A 381 9.84 -14.24 6.85
C LEU A 381 9.20 -13.07 7.59
N TYR A 382 9.76 -12.66 8.74
CA TYR A 382 9.30 -11.46 9.43
C TYR A 382 9.56 -10.21 8.59
N GLU A 383 10.79 -9.99 8.12
CA GLU A 383 11.15 -8.83 7.30
C GLU A 383 10.27 -8.73 6.05
N ARG A 384 10.08 -9.86 5.36
CA ARG A 384 9.18 -9.95 4.21
C ARG A 384 7.71 -9.68 4.57
N ALA A 385 7.25 -10.17 5.72
CA ALA A 385 5.89 -9.90 6.17
C ALA A 385 5.66 -8.42 6.46
N ILE A 386 6.61 -7.72 7.11
CA ILE A 386 6.52 -6.28 7.37
C ILE A 386 6.42 -5.49 6.05
N ILE A 387 7.25 -5.85 5.06
CA ILE A 387 7.17 -5.27 3.72
C ILE A 387 5.80 -5.54 3.09
N ALA A 388 5.29 -6.79 3.18
CA ALA A 388 3.97 -7.16 2.66
C ALA A 388 2.78 -6.56 3.43
N PHE A 389 2.96 -6.15 4.68
CA PHE A 389 1.94 -5.43 5.44
C PHE A 389 1.83 -3.96 5.03
N THR A 390 2.85 -3.39 4.37
CA THR A 390 2.80 -2.00 3.90
C THR A 390 1.65 -1.76 2.93
N PRO A 391 1.41 -2.59 1.90
CA PRO A 391 0.21 -2.48 1.06
C PRO A 391 -1.10 -2.54 1.84
N ILE A 392 -1.23 -3.46 2.81
CA ILE A 392 -2.45 -3.56 3.62
C ILE A 392 -2.70 -2.25 4.38
N LEU A 393 -1.66 -1.69 4.98
CA LEU A 393 -1.74 -0.40 5.66
C LEU A 393 -2.09 0.74 4.68
N ALA A 394 -1.52 0.73 3.48
CA ALA A 394 -1.81 1.70 2.44
C ALA A 394 -3.29 1.67 2.03
N GLU A 395 -3.87 0.47 1.83
CA GLU A 395 -5.30 0.28 1.56
C GLU A 395 -6.17 0.80 2.71
N MET A 396 -5.84 0.45 3.96
CA MET A 396 -6.58 0.94 5.12
C MET A 396 -6.55 2.47 5.23
N GLN A 397 -5.45 3.12 4.84
CA GLN A 397 -5.37 4.58 4.83
C GLN A 397 -6.12 5.21 3.65
N ALA A 398 -6.11 4.57 2.48
CA ALA A 398 -6.90 5.00 1.32
C ALA A 398 -8.41 4.87 1.60
N ASP A 399 -8.83 3.83 2.32
CA ASP A 399 -10.21 3.66 2.80
C ASP A 399 -10.68 4.84 3.66
N VAL A 400 -9.81 5.40 4.51
CA VAL A 400 -10.14 6.56 5.35
C VAL A 400 -10.37 7.81 4.47
N VAL A 401 -9.60 7.95 3.38
CA VAL A 401 -9.76 9.04 2.42
C VAL A 401 -11.04 8.88 1.60
N GLU A 402 -11.39 7.66 1.18
CA GLU A 402 -12.68 7.35 0.55
C GLU A 402 -13.85 7.63 1.52
N TYR A 403 -13.73 7.20 2.77
CA TYR A 403 -14.74 7.43 3.80
C TYR A 403 -14.95 8.92 4.08
N LYS A 404 -13.86 9.69 4.20
CA LYS A 404 -13.90 11.16 4.28
C LYS A 404 -14.75 11.75 3.15
N PHE A 405 -14.53 11.29 1.92
CA PHE A 405 -15.26 11.80 0.76
C PHE A 405 -16.76 11.48 0.87
N LEU A 406 -17.10 10.26 1.25
CA LEU A 406 -18.50 9.84 1.43
C LEU A 406 -19.22 10.58 2.56
N GLU A 407 -18.52 10.96 3.64
CA GLU A 407 -19.09 11.81 4.67
C GLU A 407 -19.41 13.23 4.18
N LEU A 408 -18.56 13.77 3.30
CA LEU A 408 -18.75 15.10 2.73
C LEU A 408 -19.79 15.13 1.61
N TYR A 409 -19.92 14.03 0.86
CA TYR A 409 -20.77 13.90 -0.33
C TYR A 409 -21.58 12.60 -0.33
N PRO A 410 -22.48 12.38 0.64
CA PRO A 410 -23.23 11.13 0.78
C PRO A 410 -24.11 10.81 -0.44
N GLU A 411 -24.53 11.82 -1.20
CA GLU A 411 -25.31 11.62 -2.43
C GLU A 411 -24.51 10.97 -3.57
N GLN A 412 -23.17 10.98 -3.47
CA GLN A 412 -22.26 10.38 -4.47
C GLN A 412 -21.91 8.92 -4.16
N GLU A 413 -22.43 8.31 -3.09
CA GLU A 413 -22.12 6.93 -2.70
C GLU A 413 -22.28 5.92 -3.85
N HIS A 414 -23.30 6.13 -4.70
CA HIS A 414 -23.58 5.28 -5.86
C HIS A 414 -22.46 5.25 -6.93
N LEU A 415 -21.54 6.21 -6.90
CA LEU A 415 -20.40 6.31 -7.82
C LEU A 415 -19.12 5.65 -7.29
N LEU A 416 -19.10 5.29 -6.00
CA LEU A 416 -17.99 4.64 -5.31
C LEU A 416 -18.41 3.23 -4.87
N PRO A 417 -18.66 2.30 -5.82
CA PRO A 417 -19.03 0.95 -5.47
C PRO A 417 -17.85 0.24 -4.77
N SER A 418 -18.05 -0.13 -3.51
CA SER A 418 -17.08 -0.90 -2.74
C SER A 418 -17.38 -2.40 -2.78
N SER A 419 -16.32 -3.21 -2.88
CA SER A 419 -16.40 -4.66 -2.69
C SER A 419 -16.53 -5.05 -1.20
N SER A 420 -16.20 -4.13 -0.30
CA SER A 420 -16.27 -4.35 1.14
C SER A 420 -17.72 -4.37 1.65
N LEU A 421 -17.97 -5.22 2.63
CA LEU A 421 -19.18 -5.23 3.43
C LEU A 421 -19.17 -4.17 4.53
N LEU A 422 -18.03 -3.51 4.77
CA LEU A 422 -17.81 -2.50 5.80
C LEU A 422 -17.69 -1.08 5.21
N LYS A 423 -18.34 -0.81 4.07
CA LYS A 423 -18.33 0.52 3.39
C LYS A 423 -18.75 1.71 4.27
N ALA A 424 -19.47 1.45 5.37
CA ALA A 424 -19.93 2.47 6.31
C ALA A 424 -18.89 2.82 7.39
N PHE A 425 -17.68 2.26 7.31
CA PHE A 425 -16.61 2.46 8.27
C PHE A 425 -15.34 3.00 7.59
N PRO A 426 -14.49 3.75 8.32
CA PRO A 426 -13.26 4.34 7.79
C PRO A 426 -12.19 3.34 7.36
N SER A 427 -12.28 2.06 7.71
CA SER A 427 -11.37 1.02 7.20
C SER A 427 -12.11 -0.29 6.97
N LYS A 428 -11.70 -1.05 5.95
CA LYS A 428 -12.42 -2.23 5.45
C LYS A 428 -11.78 -3.54 5.92
N LEU A 429 -11.97 -3.90 7.20
CA LEU A 429 -11.35 -5.08 7.83
C LEU A 429 -11.58 -6.39 7.06
N ASP A 430 -12.73 -6.54 6.40
CA ASP A 430 -13.06 -7.72 5.61
C ASP A 430 -12.15 -7.87 4.37
N LEU A 431 -11.77 -6.77 3.73
CA LEU A 431 -10.76 -6.77 2.66
C LEU A 431 -9.35 -6.96 3.24
N THR A 432 -9.04 -6.28 4.35
CA THR A 432 -7.76 -6.43 5.07
C THR A 432 -7.43 -7.89 5.39
N LEU A 433 -8.40 -8.68 5.87
CA LEU A 433 -8.20 -10.10 6.17
C LEU A 433 -7.94 -10.94 4.92
N ALA A 434 -8.60 -10.60 3.80
CA ALA A 434 -8.36 -11.26 2.52
C ALA A 434 -6.96 -10.96 1.99
N ASP A 435 -6.54 -9.71 2.03
CA ASP A 435 -5.21 -9.27 1.60
C ASP A 435 -4.11 -9.84 2.48
N LEU A 436 -4.36 -9.96 3.78
CA LEU A 436 -3.42 -10.57 4.72
C LEU A 436 -3.04 -12.00 4.34
N ARG A 437 -4.01 -12.81 3.89
CA ARG A 437 -3.70 -14.18 3.42
C ARG A 437 -2.77 -14.16 2.21
N ASN A 438 -3.07 -13.30 1.23
CA ASN A 438 -2.23 -13.15 0.04
C ASN A 438 -0.81 -12.68 0.41
N CYS A 439 -0.69 -11.78 1.38
CA CYS A 439 0.60 -11.29 1.87
C CYS A 439 1.44 -12.41 2.47
N PHE A 440 0.87 -13.30 3.29
CA PHE A 440 1.59 -14.45 3.83
C PHE A 440 2.00 -15.47 2.75
N VAL A 441 1.14 -15.69 1.75
CA VAL A 441 1.48 -16.53 0.59
C VAL A 441 2.68 -15.94 -0.16
N HIS A 442 2.66 -14.63 -0.46
CA HIS A 442 3.75 -13.96 -1.16
C HIS A 442 5.04 -13.88 -0.34
N ALA A 443 4.97 -13.53 0.95
CA ALA A 443 6.14 -13.45 1.82
C ALA A 443 6.84 -14.81 1.95
N SER A 444 6.08 -15.91 1.94
CA SER A 444 6.63 -17.28 2.05
C SER A 444 6.93 -17.95 0.71
N GLU A 445 6.58 -17.33 -0.43
CA GLU A 445 6.67 -17.92 -1.77
C GLU A 445 8.09 -18.45 -2.08
N VAL A 446 9.14 -17.72 -1.70
CA VAL A 446 10.52 -18.15 -1.94
C VAL A 446 10.87 -19.46 -1.26
N PHE A 447 10.42 -19.65 -0.01
CA PHE A 447 10.68 -20.85 0.77
C PHE A 447 9.83 -22.00 0.27
N GLN A 448 8.57 -21.73 -0.10
CA GLN A 448 7.71 -22.72 -0.74
C GLN A 448 8.31 -23.24 -2.05
N ASN A 449 8.80 -22.32 -2.89
CA ASN A 449 9.49 -22.66 -4.14
C ASN A 449 10.77 -23.46 -3.88
N TRP A 450 11.56 -23.09 -2.88
CA TRP A 450 12.76 -23.83 -2.50
C TRP A 450 12.45 -25.27 -2.04
N VAL A 451 11.42 -25.45 -1.21
CA VAL A 451 10.97 -26.76 -0.74
C VAL A 451 10.42 -27.62 -1.90
N ALA A 452 9.72 -27.01 -2.86
CA ALA A 452 9.06 -27.73 -3.94
C ALA A 452 9.94 -27.99 -5.19
N SER A 453 10.99 -27.21 -5.41
CA SER A 453 11.75 -27.23 -6.67
C SER A 453 13.16 -27.78 -6.52
N GLU A 454 13.39 -28.97 -7.09
CA GLU A 454 14.73 -29.57 -7.16
C GLU A 454 15.73 -28.64 -7.88
N LEU A 455 15.29 -27.88 -8.88
CA LEU A 455 16.15 -26.94 -9.61
C LEU A 455 16.74 -25.87 -8.67
N THR A 456 15.92 -25.28 -7.79
CA THR A 456 16.38 -24.28 -6.83
C THR A 456 17.28 -24.90 -5.76
N GLN A 457 17.01 -26.13 -5.33
CA GLN A 457 17.87 -26.88 -4.41
C GLN A 457 19.23 -27.21 -5.05
N GLN A 458 19.25 -27.58 -6.34
CA GLN A 458 20.47 -27.81 -7.11
C GLN A 458 21.29 -26.52 -7.28
N GLN A 459 20.65 -25.36 -7.43
CA GLN A 459 21.33 -24.07 -7.45
C GLN A 459 22.02 -23.80 -6.11
N LEU A 460 21.29 -23.91 -5.00
CA LEU A 460 21.85 -23.72 -3.67
C LEU A 460 22.98 -24.72 -3.36
N HIS A 461 22.83 -25.98 -3.77
CA HIS A 461 23.87 -27.00 -3.67
C HIS A 461 25.17 -26.53 -4.36
N LYS A 462 25.09 -25.98 -5.58
CA LYS A 462 26.26 -25.42 -6.29
C LYS A 462 26.89 -24.24 -5.54
N GLU A 463 26.07 -23.37 -4.96
CA GLU A 463 26.54 -22.24 -4.15
C GLU A 463 27.29 -22.73 -2.90
N ILE A 464 26.77 -23.74 -2.19
CA ILE A 464 27.42 -24.32 -1.01
C ILE A 464 28.73 -25.00 -1.40
N CYS A 465 28.76 -25.77 -2.49
CA CYS A 465 29.99 -26.37 -3.01
C CYS A 465 31.08 -25.33 -3.26
N LYS A 466 30.71 -24.20 -3.87
CA LYS A 466 31.63 -23.09 -4.13
C LYS A 466 32.08 -22.42 -2.82
N LYS A 467 31.17 -22.14 -1.90
CA LYS A 467 31.46 -21.43 -0.64
C LYS A 467 32.37 -22.25 0.30
N LEU A 468 32.10 -23.55 0.43
CA LEU A 468 32.81 -24.44 1.37
C LEU A 468 34.00 -25.19 0.75
N ASP A 469 34.33 -24.88 -0.51
CA ASP A 469 35.36 -25.55 -1.30
C ASP A 469 35.22 -27.08 -1.24
N ILE A 470 34.04 -27.55 -1.66
CA ILE A 470 33.71 -28.98 -1.66
C ILE A 470 34.25 -29.59 -2.97
N PRO A 471 35.14 -30.59 -2.91
CA PRO A 471 35.69 -31.22 -4.09
C PRO A 471 34.59 -31.94 -4.89
N ASN A 472 34.84 -32.15 -6.19
CA ASN A 472 33.96 -32.90 -7.08
C ASN A 472 34.04 -34.41 -6.80
N ASP A 473 33.66 -34.80 -5.58
CA ASP A 473 33.65 -36.16 -5.06
C ASP A 473 32.19 -36.60 -4.81
N ALA A 474 31.82 -37.76 -5.36
CA ALA A 474 30.44 -38.24 -5.33
C ALA A 474 29.93 -38.49 -3.90
N ALA A 475 30.79 -38.91 -2.97
CA ALA A 475 30.39 -39.13 -1.58
C ALA A 475 30.13 -37.80 -0.86
N LYS A 476 30.96 -36.79 -1.10
CA LYS A 476 30.77 -35.44 -0.55
C LYS A 476 29.53 -34.73 -1.11
N HIS A 477 29.24 -34.90 -2.39
CA HIS A 477 27.98 -34.42 -2.97
C HIS A 477 26.76 -35.12 -2.37
N LYS A 478 26.83 -36.44 -2.17
CA LYS A 478 25.75 -37.19 -1.50
C LYS A 478 25.54 -36.74 -0.05
N GLU A 479 26.61 -36.48 0.68
CA GLU A 479 26.59 -35.92 2.04
C GLU A 479 25.86 -34.56 2.06
N LEU A 480 26.23 -33.63 1.16
CA LEU A 480 25.57 -32.33 1.05
C LEU A 480 24.07 -32.44 0.73
N TRP A 481 23.68 -33.37 -0.14
CA TRP A 481 22.26 -33.59 -0.44
C TRP A 481 21.46 -34.06 0.79
N GLN A 482 22.06 -34.85 1.69
CA GLN A 482 21.41 -35.23 2.95
C GLN A 482 21.24 -34.03 3.90
N VAL A 483 22.26 -33.17 3.97
CA VAL A 483 22.21 -31.91 4.73
C VAL A 483 21.12 -30.99 4.19
N LEU A 484 21.05 -30.81 2.87
CA LEU A 484 20.01 -30.01 2.20
C LEU A 484 18.62 -30.60 2.41
N SER A 485 18.46 -31.92 2.31
CA SER A 485 17.17 -32.58 2.60
C SER A 485 16.71 -32.32 4.03
N THR A 486 17.64 -32.33 5.00
CA THR A 486 17.33 -31.98 6.39
C THR A 486 16.91 -30.52 6.53
N ALA A 487 17.62 -29.60 5.84
CA ALA A 487 17.27 -28.18 5.84
C ALA A 487 15.89 -27.91 5.22
N VAL A 488 15.56 -28.61 4.13
CA VAL A 488 14.25 -28.55 3.47
C VAL A 488 13.13 -29.04 4.38
N GLU A 489 13.32 -30.15 5.10
CA GLU A 489 12.30 -30.66 6.04
C GLU A 489 12.10 -29.73 7.25
N LEU A 490 13.17 -29.10 7.75
CA LEU A 490 13.06 -28.08 8.79
C LEU A 490 12.26 -26.86 8.29
N CYS A 491 12.58 -26.38 7.09
CA CYS A 491 11.85 -25.28 6.45
C CYS A 491 10.37 -25.61 6.26
N LYS A 492 10.06 -26.80 5.74
CA LYS A 492 8.70 -27.28 5.55
C LYS A 492 7.92 -27.34 6.86
N THR A 493 8.55 -27.84 7.92
CA THR A 493 7.97 -27.88 9.27
C THR A 493 7.66 -26.48 9.79
N GLN A 494 8.58 -25.53 9.58
CA GLN A 494 8.38 -24.15 10.03
C GLN A 494 7.27 -23.43 9.25
N LEU A 495 7.24 -23.59 7.92
CA LEU A 495 6.19 -23.04 7.07
C LEU A 495 4.80 -23.55 7.47
N HIS A 496 4.65 -24.86 7.69
CA HIS A 496 3.38 -25.45 8.07
C HIS A 496 2.96 -25.11 9.51
N SER A 497 3.91 -25.03 10.45
CA SER A 497 3.56 -24.85 11.86
C SER A 497 3.28 -23.41 12.26
N PHE A 498 3.99 -22.43 11.67
CA PHE A 498 3.97 -21.05 12.15
C PHE A 498 3.62 -20.01 11.08
N TYR A 499 3.98 -20.24 9.81
CA TYR A 499 3.75 -19.27 8.72
C TYR A 499 2.59 -19.64 7.78
N GLN A 500 1.82 -20.68 8.11
CA GLN A 500 0.61 -21.01 7.36
C GLN A 500 -0.37 -19.82 7.42
N SER A 501 -0.98 -19.51 6.27
CA SER A 501 -1.98 -18.45 6.13
C SER A 501 -3.35 -18.94 6.62
N GLU A 502 -3.41 -19.54 7.81
CA GLU A 502 -4.61 -20.11 8.43
C GLU A 502 -4.68 -19.77 9.91
N TRP A 503 -5.89 -19.76 10.47
CA TRP A 503 -6.14 -19.53 11.89
C TRP A 503 -5.54 -20.66 12.74
N SER A 504 -4.63 -20.32 13.64
CA SER A 504 -4.03 -21.30 14.55
C SER A 504 -3.55 -20.65 15.85
N TRP A 505 -4.01 -21.21 16.96
CA TRP A 505 -3.54 -20.85 18.29
C TRP A 505 -3.65 -22.02 19.25
N LYS A 506 -2.87 -21.97 20.33
CA LYS A 506 -2.92 -22.93 21.42
C LYS A 506 -2.78 -22.20 22.75
N GLN A 507 -3.55 -22.63 23.75
CA GLN A 507 -3.34 -22.17 25.11
C GLN A 507 -2.06 -22.80 25.69
N THR A 508 -1.23 -22.00 26.35
CA THR A 508 -0.03 -22.45 27.06
C THR A 508 -0.39 -22.86 28.48
N GLU A 509 0.51 -23.60 29.14
CA GLU A 509 0.34 -23.99 30.56
C GLU A 509 0.22 -22.77 31.50
N GLU A 510 0.79 -21.64 31.09
CA GLU A 510 0.77 -20.37 31.82
C GLU A 510 -0.52 -19.55 31.58
N GLY A 511 -1.48 -20.07 30.79
CA GLY A 511 -2.76 -19.42 30.53
C GLY A 511 -2.71 -18.33 29.45
N HIS A 512 -1.62 -18.25 28.69
CA HIS A 512 -1.48 -17.40 27.51
C HIS A 512 -1.90 -18.14 26.24
N LEU A 513 -2.09 -17.40 25.14
CA LEU A 513 -2.30 -17.94 23.80
C LEU A 513 -1.01 -17.79 23.01
N LYS A 514 -0.56 -18.90 22.46
CA LYS A 514 0.48 -18.94 21.43
C LYS A 514 -0.18 -18.97 20.07
N LEU A 515 -0.10 -17.86 19.34
CA LEU A 515 -0.63 -17.72 17.99
C LEU A 515 0.42 -18.12 16.94
N ASN A 516 -0.02 -18.49 15.76
CA ASN A 516 0.85 -18.47 14.57
C ASN A 516 0.96 -17.04 14.01
N ALA A 517 1.89 -16.82 13.07
CA ALA A 517 2.18 -15.48 12.54
C ALA A 517 0.95 -14.83 11.88
N PHE A 518 0.16 -15.60 11.12
CA PHE A 518 -1.08 -15.12 10.50
C PHE A 518 -2.11 -14.64 11.54
N SER A 519 -2.41 -15.44 12.57
CA SER A 519 -3.39 -15.05 13.59
C SER A 519 -2.92 -13.84 14.40
N SER A 520 -1.61 -13.72 14.67
CA SER A 520 -1.03 -12.53 15.31
C SER A 520 -1.20 -11.28 14.45
N ALA A 521 -0.90 -11.36 13.16
CA ALA A 521 -1.07 -10.23 12.25
C ALA A 521 -2.55 -9.84 12.08
N ALA A 522 -3.46 -10.82 11.97
CA ALA A 522 -4.88 -10.58 11.85
C ALA A 522 -5.45 -9.89 13.11
N LEU A 523 -5.01 -10.31 14.29
CA LEU A 523 -5.36 -9.65 15.55
C LEU A 523 -4.82 -8.22 15.61
N ASN A 524 -3.59 -7.99 15.14
CA ASN A 524 -3.01 -6.65 15.07
C ASN A 524 -3.83 -5.72 14.16
N PHE A 525 -4.18 -6.18 12.95
CA PHE A 525 -5.02 -5.39 12.04
C PHE A 525 -6.44 -5.18 12.55
N LEU A 526 -7.02 -6.13 13.30
CA LEU A 526 -8.28 -5.90 14.01
C LEU A 526 -8.14 -4.77 15.04
N ARG A 527 -7.04 -4.74 15.81
CA ARG A 527 -6.79 -3.65 16.77
C ARG A 527 -6.63 -2.31 16.07
N ILE A 528 -5.88 -2.25 14.97
CA ILE A 528 -5.72 -1.04 14.15
C ILE A 528 -7.07 -0.56 13.60
N HIS A 529 -7.88 -1.47 13.04
CA HIS A 529 -9.23 -1.16 12.57
C HIS A 529 -10.11 -0.61 13.71
N THR A 530 -10.04 -1.23 14.88
CA THR A 530 -10.76 -0.79 16.08
C THR A 530 -10.32 0.61 16.51
N ALA A 531 -9.01 0.86 16.48
CA ALA A 531 -8.40 2.15 16.78
C ALA A 531 -8.82 3.25 15.83
N PHE A 532 -8.83 2.96 14.53
CA PHE A 532 -9.28 3.91 13.54
C PHE A 532 -10.72 4.33 13.79
N ILE A 533 -11.65 3.38 13.93
CA ILE A 533 -13.07 3.70 14.15
C ILE A 533 -13.26 4.53 15.43
N GLN A 534 -12.60 4.13 16.52
CA GLN A 534 -12.73 4.82 17.80
C GLN A 534 -12.13 6.23 17.73
N THR A 535 -10.89 6.35 17.26
CA THR A 535 -10.16 7.63 17.16
C THR A 535 -10.89 8.59 16.23
N TYR A 536 -11.39 8.11 15.09
CA TYR A 536 -12.15 8.91 14.14
C TYR A 536 -13.43 9.48 14.76
N LYS A 537 -14.15 8.63 15.52
CA LYS A 537 -15.35 9.06 16.27
C LYS A 537 -14.99 10.12 17.31
N ASP A 538 -13.99 9.86 18.14
CA ASP A 538 -13.57 10.76 19.22
C ASP A 538 -13.09 12.12 18.68
N LEU A 539 -12.36 12.12 17.55
CA LEU A 539 -11.91 13.33 16.86
C LEU A 539 -13.08 14.11 16.26
N SER A 540 -14.12 13.43 15.77
CA SER A 540 -15.32 14.09 15.20
C SER A 540 -16.15 14.82 16.26
N GLU A 541 -16.01 14.47 17.53
CA GLU A 541 -16.65 15.15 18.65
C GLU A 541 -15.89 16.43 19.09
N ILE A 542 -14.65 16.63 18.61
CA ILE A 542 -13.86 17.82 18.92
C ILE A 542 -14.23 18.96 17.98
N GLU A 543 -14.86 20.00 18.52
CA GLU A 543 -15.13 21.23 17.75
C GLU A 543 -13.84 21.97 17.39
N THR A 544 -13.51 21.96 16.11
CA THR A 544 -12.39 22.67 15.49
C THR A 544 -12.80 23.15 14.10
N GLN A 545 -12.17 24.24 13.64
CA GLN A 545 -12.44 24.83 12.31
C GLN A 545 -11.74 24.05 11.18
N TRP A 546 -10.90 23.07 11.53
CA TRP A 546 -9.98 22.40 10.62
C TRP A 546 -10.21 20.90 10.64
N GLY A 547 -10.14 20.26 9.46
CA GLY A 547 -10.26 18.81 9.34
C GLY A 547 -9.06 18.07 9.93
N PHE A 548 -9.30 16.88 10.48
CA PHE A 548 -8.27 16.01 11.06
C PHE A 548 -7.94 14.79 10.18
N LYS A 549 -8.76 14.51 9.17
CA LYS A 549 -8.83 13.23 8.47
C LYS A 549 -7.57 13.00 7.62
N ASP A 550 -7.12 14.02 6.89
CA ASP A 550 -5.86 13.95 6.13
C ASP A 550 -4.64 13.87 7.08
N ILE A 551 -4.69 14.61 8.19
CA ILE A 551 -3.62 14.62 9.20
C ILE A 551 -3.53 13.26 9.90
N LEU A 552 -4.66 12.58 10.13
CA LEU A 552 -4.73 11.26 10.75
C LEU A 552 -3.98 10.22 9.90
N VAL A 553 -4.28 10.15 8.60
CA VAL A 553 -3.61 9.18 7.71
C VAL A 553 -2.13 9.53 7.51
N LEU A 554 -1.79 10.81 7.40
CA LEU A 554 -0.39 11.27 7.29
C LEU A 554 0.41 10.97 8.56
N ALA A 555 -0.17 11.19 9.74
CA ALA A 555 0.49 10.95 11.02
C ALA A 555 0.74 9.46 11.25
N MET A 556 -0.24 8.63 10.91
CA MET A 556 -0.09 7.19 10.98
C MET A 556 1.01 6.68 10.04
N GLY A 557 1.01 7.11 8.78
CA GLY A 557 2.04 6.72 7.82
C GLY A 557 3.43 7.23 8.20
N THR A 558 3.50 8.46 8.72
CA THR A 558 4.74 9.07 9.20
C THR A 558 5.29 8.35 10.45
N PHE A 559 4.43 7.95 11.38
CA PHE A 559 4.84 7.13 12.53
C PHE A 559 5.35 5.76 12.06
N PHE A 560 4.59 5.06 11.20
CA PHE A 560 4.95 3.76 10.67
C PHE A 560 6.34 3.74 10.02
N GLU A 561 6.65 4.66 9.11
CA GLU A 561 7.88 4.61 8.32
C GLU A 561 9.18 4.84 9.12
N ARG A 562 9.11 5.39 10.34
CA ARG A 562 10.30 5.62 11.18
C ARG A 562 10.97 4.31 11.60
N ASP A 563 10.16 3.31 11.90
CA ASP A 563 10.60 1.95 12.21
C ASP A 563 9.47 0.98 11.85
N PRO A 564 9.34 0.58 10.58
CA PRO A 564 8.24 -0.27 10.11
C PRO A 564 8.13 -1.59 10.88
N GLN A 565 9.27 -2.14 11.30
CA GLN A 565 9.32 -3.41 12.02
C GLN A 565 8.67 -3.29 13.40
N GLN A 566 8.99 -2.23 14.16
CA GLN A 566 8.37 -2.00 15.46
C GLN A 566 6.97 -1.41 15.37
N ASN A 567 6.82 -0.36 14.55
CA ASN A 567 5.68 0.53 14.64
C ASN A 567 4.40 -0.08 14.09
N ILE A 568 4.45 -1.03 13.14
CA ILE A 568 3.25 -1.75 12.66
C ILE A 568 2.45 -2.39 13.80
N TRP A 569 3.13 -2.81 14.87
CA TRP A 569 2.54 -3.47 16.03
C TRP A 569 2.01 -2.50 17.09
N GLN A 570 2.22 -1.20 16.88
CA GLN A 570 1.87 -0.13 17.83
C GLN A 570 0.95 0.92 17.21
N LEU A 571 0.51 0.75 15.96
CA LEU A 571 -0.32 1.73 15.26
C LEU A 571 -1.65 1.96 15.96
N ASP A 572 -2.23 0.94 16.61
CA ASP A 572 -3.46 1.08 17.36
C ASP A 572 -3.28 1.95 18.63
N SER A 573 -2.18 1.76 19.36
CA SER A 573 -1.77 2.61 20.47
C SER A 573 -1.41 4.02 20.00
N PHE A 574 -0.70 4.16 18.88
CA PHE A 574 -0.40 5.48 18.31
C PHE A 574 -1.68 6.27 18.00
N LEU A 575 -2.66 5.63 17.35
CA LEU A 575 -3.93 6.28 17.01
C LEU A 575 -4.71 6.71 18.27
N THR A 576 -4.83 5.82 19.26
CA THR A 576 -5.69 6.06 20.43
C THR A 576 -5.02 6.88 21.54
N GLU A 577 -3.75 6.62 21.82
CA GLU A 577 -3.03 7.19 22.97
C GLU A 577 -2.15 8.37 22.57
N ALA A 578 -1.62 8.39 21.34
CA ALA A 578 -0.69 9.44 20.92
C ALA A 578 -1.33 10.53 20.06
N PHE A 579 -2.10 10.15 19.03
CA PHE A 579 -2.66 11.10 18.08
C PHE A 579 -3.73 12.00 18.72
N LEU A 580 -4.71 11.41 19.40
CA LEU A 580 -5.85 12.16 19.97
C LEU A 580 -5.41 13.27 20.95
N PRO A 581 -4.52 13.02 21.95
CA PRO A 581 -4.05 14.08 22.83
C PRO A 581 -3.28 15.19 22.10
N ARG A 582 -2.50 14.84 21.05
CA ARG A 582 -1.76 15.82 20.23
C ARG A 582 -2.68 16.69 19.40
N TRP A 583 -3.74 16.10 18.85
CA TRP A 583 -4.80 16.84 18.19
C TRP A 583 -5.50 17.81 19.14
N GLN A 584 -5.86 17.36 20.34
CA GLN A 584 -6.46 18.22 21.37
C GLN A 584 -5.53 19.38 21.76
N LYS A 585 -4.23 19.12 21.90
CA LYS A 585 -3.20 20.13 22.18
C LYS A 585 -3.14 21.19 21.08
N LEU A 586 -3.13 20.78 19.82
CA LEU A 586 -3.16 21.68 18.67
C LEU A 586 -4.46 22.49 18.61
N ALA A 587 -5.62 21.83 18.74
CA ALA A 587 -6.93 22.48 18.72
C ALA A 587 -7.05 23.54 19.84
N ALA A 588 -6.51 23.26 21.04
CA ALA A 588 -6.46 24.22 22.14
C ALA A 588 -5.56 25.43 21.84
N ALA A 589 -4.42 25.22 21.16
CA ALA A 589 -3.54 26.31 20.75
C ALA A 589 -4.21 27.23 19.73
N VAL A 590 -4.88 26.66 18.72
CA VAL A 590 -5.65 27.42 17.71
C VAL A 590 -6.74 28.28 18.35
N LYS A 591 -7.43 27.77 19.37
CA LYS A 591 -8.46 28.54 20.09
C LYS A 591 -7.89 29.72 20.88
N ARG A 592 -6.61 29.70 21.26
CA ARG A 592 -5.94 30.80 21.99
C ARG A 592 -5.33 31.85 21.08
N SER A 593 -5.04 31.49 19.84
CA SER A 593 -4.47 32.41 18.83
C SER A 593 -5.53 33.20 18.06
N ASN A 594 -6.80 32.78 18.14
CA ASN A 594 -7.98 33.56 17.72
C ASN A 594 -8.44 34.48 18.84
#